data_AF-A0A227IA73-F1
#
_entry.id   AF-A0A227IA73-F1
#
_cell.length_a   1.000
_cell.length_b   1.000
_cell.length_c   1.000
_cell.angle_alpha   90.00
_cell.angle_beta   90.00
_cell.angle_gamma   90.00
#
_symmetry.space_group_name_H-M   'P 1'
#
loop_
_entity.id
_entity.type
_entity.pdbx_description
1 polymer ?
#
loop_
_entity_poly.entity_id
_entity_poly.type
_entity_poly.pdbx_seq_one_letter_code
_entity_poly.pdbx_strand_id
1 'polypeptide(L)' 'AASSKASIFITGESGTGKEVCAEAIHAASKRGDKPFIAINCAAIPKDLIESELFGHVKGAFTGAANDRQGAAELADGGT' A
#
# COMPACT_ATOMS: atom_id res chain seq x y z
N ALA A 1 3.40 -17.86 10.33
CA ALA A 1 3.47 -17.01 9.12
C ALA A 1 4.00 -15.60 9.43
N ALA A 2 3.52 -14.91 10.47
CA ALA A 2 3.85 -13.51 10.75
C ALA A 2 5.30 -13.19 11.21
N SER A 3 6.14 -14.20 11.45
CA SER A 3 7.57 -14.02 11.76
C SER A 3 8.46 -13.88 10.52
N SER A 4 7.93 -14.18 9.33
CA SER A 4 8.64 -14.12 8.04
C SER A 4 8.53 -12.74 7.38
N LYS A 5 9.50 -12.41 6.51
CA LYS A 5 9.48 -11.23 5.65
C LYS A 5 8.94 -11.51 4.23
N ALA A 6 8.49 -12.74 3.96
CA ALA A 6 7.96 -13.13 2.66
C ALA A 6 6.70 -12.34 2.28
N SER A 7 6.54 -12.03 1.00
CA SER A 7 5.30 -11.46 0.46
C SER A 7 4.15 -12.45 0.58
N ILE A 8 2.96 -11.95 0.90
CA ILE A 8 1.76 -12.76 1.14
C ILE A 8 0.72 -12.40 0.09
N PHE A 9 0.07 -13.40 -0.48
CA PHE A 9 -1.04 -13.22 -1.41
C PHE A 9 -2.32 -13.77 -0.78
N ILE A 10 -3.28 -12.89 -0.52
CA ILE A 10 -4.58 -13.24 0.09
C ILE A 10 -5.62 -13.35 -1.03
N THR A 11 -6.18 -14.54 -1.20
CA THR A 11 -7.21 -14.82 -2.20
C THR A 11 -8.56 -15.04 -1.54
N GLY A 12 -9.63 -14.89 -2.32
CA GLY A 12 -11.01 -15.06 -1.87
C GLY A 12 -11.93 -14.06 -2.57
N GLU A 13 -13.23 -14.30 -2.45
CA GLU A 13 -14.28 -13.47 -3.06
C GLU A 13 -14.23 -12.02 -2.58
N SER A 14 -14.76 -11.10 -3.38
CA SER A 14 -14.85 -9.69 -2.98
C SER A 14 -15.78 -9.53 -1.78
N GLY A 15 -15.45 -8.64 -0.84
CA GLY A 15 -16.25 -8.42 0.37
C GLY A 15 -16.04 -9.42 1.51
N THR A 16 -15.08 -10.34 1.41
CA THR A 16 -14.76 -11.32 2.47
C THR A 16 -13.80 -10.81 3.55
N GLY A 17 -13.48 -9.51 3.57
CA GLY A 17 -12.62 -8.91 4.61
C GLY A 17 -11.12 -9.19 4.42
N LYS A 18 -10.64 -9.31 3.17
CA LYS A 18 -9.20 -9.52 2.87
C LYS A 18 -8.30 -8.44 3.48
N GLU A 19 -8.81 -7.21 3.57
CA GLU A 19 -8.13 -6.08 4.21
C GLU A 19 -7.91 -6.30 5.71
N VAL A 20 -8.93 -6.76 6.43
CA VAL A 20 -8.85 -7.10 7.87
C VAL A 20 -7.86 -8.25 8.09
N CYS A 21 -7.81 -9.22 7.17
CA CYS A 21 -6.83 -10.29 7.22
C CYS A 21 -5.39 -9.76 7.05
N ALA A 22 -5.16 -8.84 6.11
CA ALA A 22 -3.85 -8.21 5.91
C ALA A 22 -3.42 -7.38 7.13
N GLU A 23 -4.33 -6.62 7.72
CA GLU A 23 -4.11 -5.84 8.95
C GLU A 23 -3.76 -6.74 10.13
N ALA A 24 -4.51 -7.84 10.34
CA ALA A 24 -4.22 -8.80 11.40
C ALA A 24 -2.85 -9.47 11.22
N ILE A 25 -2.46 -9.79 9.98
CA ILE A 25 -1.13 -10.33 9.67
C ILE A 25 -0.03 -9.31 9.99
N HIS A 26 -0.24 -8.04 9.64
CA HIS A 26 0.70 -6.96 9.93
C HIS A 26 0.86 -6.77 11.45
N ALA A 27 -0.25 -6.66 12.19
CA ALA A 27 -0.26 -6.50 13.65
C ALA A 27 0.41 -7.67 14.38
N ALA A 28 0.26 -8.90 13.86
CA ALA A 28 0.92 -10.09 14.42
C ALA A 28 2.41 -10.23 14.03
N SER A 29 2.94 -9.33 13.20
CA SER A 29 4.31 -9.40 12.68
C SER A 29 5.31 -8.61 13.54
N LYS A 30 6.61 -8.78 13.27
CA LYS A 30 7.68 -7.97 13.91
C LYS A 30 7.62 -6.47 13.57
N ARG A 31 6.73 -6.07 12.67
CA ARG A 31 6.55 -4.68 12.23
C ARG A 31 5.13 -4.18 12.52
N GLY A 32 4.39 -4.82 13.42
CA GLY A 32 3.02 -4.41 13.77
C GLY A 32 2.90 -3.00 14.36
N ASP A 33 3.99 -2.45 14.90
CA ASP A 33 4.05 -1.07 15.42
C ASP A 33 4.47 -0.04 14.35
N LYS A 34 4.63 -0.46 13.09
CA LYS A 34 5.09 0.39 11.98
C LYS A 34 3.93 0.72 11.05
N PRO A 35 4.10 1.63 10.07
CA PRO A 35 3.01 2.00 9.17
C PRO A 35 2.45 0.80 8.40
N PHE A 36 1.14 0.80 8.21
CA PHE A 36 0.41 -0.11 7.33
C PHE A 36 -0.31 0.72 6.27
N ILE A 37 0.11 0.62 5.01
CA ILE A 37 -0.44 1.40 3.90
C ILE A 37 -1.22 0.48 2.97
N ALA A 38 -2.55 0.56 3.06
CA ALA A 38 -3.44 -0.17 2.17
C ALA A 38 -3.69 0.62 0.86
N ILE A 39 -3.50 -0.04 -0.29
CA ILE A 39 -3.79 0.53 -1.60
C ILE A 39 -4.89 -0.28 -2.28
N ASN A 40 -5.99 0.38 -2.63
CA ASN A 40 -7.03 -0.21 -3.45
C ASN A 40 -6.79 0.10 -4.94
N CYS A 41 -6.12 -0.82 -5.64
CA CYS A 41 -5.81 -0.67 -7.06
C CYS A 41 -7.05 -0.55 -7.97
N ALA A 42 -8.22 -1.02 -7.53
CA ALA A 42 -9.45 -0.91 -8.33
C ALA A 42 -10.06 0.50 -8.30
N ALA A 43 -9.72 1.30 -7.28
CA ALA A 43 -10.20 2.67 -7.12
C ALA A 43 -9.28 3.72 -7.79
N ILE A 44 -8.08 3.31 -8.22
CA ILE A 44 -7.07 4.22 -8.77
C ILE A 44 -7.08 4.10 -10.31
N PRO A 45 -7.22 5.23 -11.04
CA PRO A 45 -7.06 5.23 -12.49
C PRO A 45 -5.69 4.66 -12.91
N LYS A 46 -5.65 3.88 -14.00
CA LYS A 46 -4.40 3.22 -14.47
C LYS A 46 -3.26 4.20 -14.64
N ASP A 47 -3.57 5.38 -15.15
CA ASP A 47 -2.62 6.45 -15.47
C ASP A 47 -2.01 7.09 -14.20
N LEU A 48 -2.65 6.91 -13.05
CA LEU A 48 -2.21 7.45 -11.75
C LEU A 48 -1.65 6.38 -10.81
N ILE A 49 -1.70 5.09 -11.19
CA ILE A 49 -1.29 4.01 -10.29
C ILE A 49 0.18 4.12 -9.89
N GLU A 50 1.05 4.49 -10.83
CA GLU A 50 2.48 4.65 -10.61
C GLU A 50 2.76 5.82 -9.67
N SER A 51 2.04 6.93 -9.89
CA SER A 51 2.10 8.14 -9.06
C SER A 51 1.64 7.90 -7.62
N GLU A 52 0.61 7.08 -7.40
CA GLU A 52 0.19 6.70 -6.04
C GLU A 52 1.17 5.73 -5.37
N LEU A 53 1.77 4.79 -6.13
CA LEU A 53 2.69 3.80 -5.57
C LEU A 53 4.04 4.42 -5.19
N PHE A 54 4.61 5.24 -6.09
CA PHE A 54 5.98 5.75 -6.00
C PHE A 54 6.06 7.24 -5.72
N GLY A 55 4.96 7.96 -5.82
CA GLY A 55 4.94 9.41 -5.65
C GLY A 55 5.31 10.14 -6.95
N HIS A 56 5.26 11.47 -6.88
CA HIS A 56 5.69 12.34 -7.95
C HIS A 56 6.15 13.69 -7.42
N VAL A 57 6.97 14.36 -8.21
CA VAL A 57 7.36 15.76 -7.97
C VAL A 57 6.40 16.67 -8.76
N LYS A 58 6.16 17.87 -8.25
CA LYS A 58 5.41 18.92 -8.92
C LYS A 58 5.88 19.10 -10.35
N GLY A 59 4.92 19.09 -11.28
CA GLY A 59 5.18 19.24 -12.71
C GLY A 59 5.56 17.95 -13.45
N ALA A 60 5.57 16.78 -12.78
CA ALA A 60 5.83 15.51 -13.45
C ALA A 60 4.81 15.15 -14.55
N PHE A 61 3.56 15.61 -14.41
CA PHE A 61 2.50 15.48 -15.42
C PHE A 61 1.47 16.60 -15.32
N THR A 62 0.60 16.71 -16.32
CA THR A 62 -0.50 17.70 -16.35
C THR A 62 -1.47 17.45 -15.20
N GLY A 63 -1.43 18.29 -14.16
CA GLY A 63 -2.22 18.12 -12.92
C GLY A 63 -1.38 17.85 -11.66
N ALA A 64 -0.07 17.60 -11.80
CA ALA A 64 0.87 17.46 -10.68
C ALA A 64 1.16 18.83 -10.03
N ALA A 65 0.20 19.36 -9.29
CA ALA A 65 0.27 20.71 -8.70
C ALA A 65 1.27 20.81 -7.54
N ASN A 66 1.50 19.69 -6.83
CA ASN A 66 2.35 19.59 -5.64
C ASN A 66 3.19 18.31 -5.70
N ASP A 67 4.20 18.24 -4.85
CA ASP A 67 4.92 17.00 -4.58
C ASP A 67 4.03 16.04 -3.79
N ARG A 68 4.13 14.74 -4.07
CA ARG A 68 3.39 13.69 -3.37
C ARG A 68 4.34 12.54 -3.09
N GLN A 69 4.45 12.14 -1.82
CA GLN A 69 5.15 10.92 -1.43
C GLN A 69 4.34 9.69 -1.83
N GLY A 70 5.04 8.66 -2.31
CA GLY A 70 4.43 7.41 -2.73
C GLY A 70 4.04 6.52 -1.55
N ALA A 71 3.07 5.65 -1.76
CA ALA A 71 2.67 4.66 -0.77
C ALA A 71 3.83 3.75 -0.33
N ALA A 72 4.77 3.41 -1.24
CA ALA A 72 5.95 2.63 -0.91
C ALA A 72 6.88 3.35 0.09
N GLU A 73 7.01 4.67 -0.03
CA GLU A 73 7.81 5.49 0.88
C GLU A 73 7.10 5.66 2.23
N LEU A 74 5.78 5.88 2.20
CA LEU A 74 4.94 5.96 3.41
C LEU A 74 4.91 4.65 4.21
N ALA A 75 5.07 3.51 3.53
CA ALA A 75 5.12 2.19 4.14
C ALA A 75 6.52 1.79 4.65
N ASP A 76 7.52 2.67 4.57
CA ASP A 76 8.90 2.30 4.91
C ASP A 76 9.01 1.73 6.33
N GLY A 77 9.76 0.64 6.42
CA GLY A 77 9.90 -0.18 7.61
C GLY A 77 8.67 -1.02 7.97
N GLY A 78 7.48 -0.68 7.49
CA GLY A 78 6.18 -1.29 7.77
C GLY A 78 5.69 -2.21 6.65
N THR A 79 4.40 -2.12 6.31
CA THR A 79 3.73 -2.93 5.28
C THR A 79 2.96 -2.07 4.31
#